data_AF-A0A396JBW2-F1
#
_entry.id   AF-A0A396JBW2-F1
#
_cell.length_a   1.000
_cell.length_b   1.000
_cell.length_c   1.000
_cell.angle_alpha   90.00
_cell.angle_beta   90.00
_cell.angle_gamma   90.00
#
_symmetry.space_group_name_H-M   'P 1'
#
loop_
_entity.id
_entity.type
_entity.pdbx_description
1 polymer ?
#
loop_
_entity_poly.entity_id
_entity_poly.type
_entity_poly.pdbx_seq_one_letter_code
_entity_poly.pdbx_strand_id
1 'polypeptide(L)' 'MQRRKNMAQILFYVYALIILFSPSLVVPLKVIIPSSTCDSDYDCLRYEEALNVITCCNNGLCVMFCPDFD' A
#
# COMPACT_ATOMS: atom_id res chain seq x y z
N MET A 1 38.50 -1.29 11.95
CA MET A 1 37.30 -1.75 11.20
C MET A 1 36.13 -2.24 12.07
N GLN A 2 36.25 -2.32 13.41
CA GLN A 2 35.18 -2.79 14.32
C GLN A 2 33.99 -1.82 14.46
N ARG A 3 34.25 -0.49 14.52
CA ARG A 3 33.21 0.53 14.77
C ARG A 3 32.10 0.61 13.71
N ARG A 4 32.40 0.28 12.45
CA ARG A 4 31.42 0.31 11.35
C ARG A 4 30.38 -0.82 11.44
N LYS A 5 30.76 -1.99 11.98
CA LYS A 5 29.84 -3.11 12.20
C LYS A 5 28.80 -2.79 13.28
N ASN A 6 29.23 -2.13 14.37
CA ASN A 6 28.32 -1.74 15.45
C ASN A 6 27.31 -0.68 15.00
N MET A 7 27.72 0.28 14.16
CA MET A 7 26.80 1.28 13.57
C MET A 7 25.71 0.62 12.71
N ALA A 8 26.08 -0.37 11.88
CA ALA A 8 25.12 -1.06 11.01
C ALA A 8 24.08 -1.87 11.81
N GLN A 9 24.49 -2.53 12.89
CA GLN A 9 23.56 -3.25 13.77
C GLN A 9 22.60 -2.30 14.47
N ILE A 10 23.10 -1.17 15.01
CA ILE A 10 22.25 -0.16 15.66
C ILE A 10 21.21 0.39 14.67
N LEU A 11 21.60 0.70 13.45
CA LEU A 11 20.67 1.12 12.39
C LEU A 11 19.58 0.09 12.12
N PHE A 12 19.93 -1.20 12.06
CA PHE A 12 18.95 -2.28 11.88
C PHE A 12 17.92 -2.35 13.01
N TYR A 13 18.36 -2.22 14.27
CA TYR A 13 17.45 -2.20 15.41
C TYR A 13 16.52 -0.99 15.41
N VAL A 14 17.03 0.18 15.00
CA VAL A 14 16.22 1.40 14.88
C VAL A 14 15.13 1.23 13.82
N TYR A 15 15.46 0.70 12.64
CA TYR A 15 14.44 0.43 11.61
C TYR A 15 13.41 -0.60 12.05
N ALA A 16 13.83 -1.68 12.72
CA ALA A 16 12.91 -2.69 13.25
C ALA A 16 11.95 -2.11 14.29
N LEU A 17 12.43 -1.24 15.18
CA LEU A 17 11.60 -0.54 16.15
C LEU A 17 10.65 0.45 15.47
N ILE A 18 11.11 1.22 14.48
CA ILE A 18 10.23 2.14 13.73
C ILE A 18 9.08 1.37 13.05
N ILE A 19 9.36 0.22 12.43
CA ILE A 19 8.35 -0.63 11.80
C ILE A 19 7.35 -1.18 12.84
N LEU A 20 7.82 -1.59 14.02
CA LEU A 20 6.96 -2.11 15.10
C LEU A 20 6.08 -1.03 15.75
N PHE A 21 6.62 0.16 15.97
CA PHE A 21 5.93 1.25 16.67
C PHE A 21 5.14 2.20 15.75
N SER A 22 5.33 2.08 14.43
CA SER A 22 4.67 2.94 13.44
C SER A 22 3.95 2.11 12.38
N PRO A 23 2.96 1.27 12.74
CA PRO A 23 2.17 0.54 11.76
C PRO A 23 1.47 1.48 10.76
N SER A 24 1.24 2.74 11.14
CA SER A 24 0.71 3.80 10.29
C SER A 24 1.66 4.27 9.17
N LEU A 25 2.97 4.01 9.29
CA LEU A 25 3.95 4.27 8.21
C LEU A 25 3.96 3.15 7.16
N VAL A 26 3.29 2.03 7.42
CA VAL A 26 3.04 1.01 6.42
C VAL A 26 1.97 1.57 5.49
N VAL A 27 2.42 2.23 4.43
CA VAL A 27 1.54 2.75 3.37
C VAL A 27 0.60 1.62 2.94
N PRO A 28 -0.74 1.82 2.95
CA PRO A 28 -1.65 0.82 2.43
C PRO A 28 -1.25 0.51 0.99
N LEU A 29 -0.98 -0.76 0.72
CA LEU A 29 -0.60 -1.26 -0.60
C LEU A 29 -1.77 -1.02 -1.56
N LYS A 30 -1.72 0.10 -2.28
CA LYS A 30 -2.67 0.42 -3.34
C LYS A 30 -2.33 -0.43 -4.56
N VAL A 31 -3.08 -1.52 -4.75
CA VAL A 31 -2.91 -2.38 -5.92
C VAL A 31 -3.64 -1.75 -7.09
N ILE A 32 -2.87 -1.28 -8.07
CA ILE A 32 -3.39 -0.72 -9.32
C ILE A 32 -3.65 -1.87 -10.29
N ILE A 33 -4.82 -1.90 -10.91
CA ILE A 33 -5.12 -2.84 -12.01
C ILE A 33 -4.73 -2.13 -13.32
N PRO A 34 -3.58 -2.44 -13.93
CA PRO A 34 -2.99 -1.63 -15.00
C PRO A 34 -3.76 -1.68 -16.33
N SER A 35 -4.72 -2.60 -16.47
CA SER A 35 -5.51 -2.79 -17.70
C SER A 35 -6.95 -2.29 -17.60
N SER A 36 -7.34 -1.64 -16.49
CA SER A 36 -8.69 -1.14 -16.30
C SER A 36 -8.70 0.37 -16.10
N THR A 37 -8.81 1.07 -17.22
CA THR A 37 -9.21 2.47 -17.22
C THR A 37 -10.64 2.59 -16.71
N CYS A 38 -10.93 3.59 -15.90
CA CYS A 38 -12.26 3.86 -15.36
C CYS A 38 -12.57 5.36 -15.43
N ASP A 39 -13.84 5.71 -15.59
CA ASP A 39 -14.34 7.08 -15.43
C ASP A 39 -15.13 7.22 -14.12
N SER A 40 -15.68 6.12 -13.61
CA SER A 40 -16.44 6.06 -12.36
C SER A 40 -16.20 4.75 -11.59
N ASP A 41 -16.57 4.72 -10.30
CA ASP A 41 -16.44 3.52 -9.46
C ASP A 41 -17.24 2.32 -10.01
N TYR A 42 -18.33 2.59 -10.74
CA TYR A 42 -19.14 1.57 -11.38
C TYR A 42 -18.37 0.74 -12.41
N ASP A 43 -17.37 1.32 -13.08
CA ASP A 43 -16.54 0.62 -14.07
C ASP A 43 -15.65 -0.44 -13.41
N CYS A 44 -15.39 -0.27 -12.11
CA CYS A 44 -14.52 -1.15 -11.33
C CYS A 44 -15.28 -2.30 -10.65
N LEU A 45 -16.62 -2.24 -10.54
CA LEU A 45 -17.46 -3.27 -9.90
C LEU A 45 -17.25 -4.68 -10.48
N ARG A 46 -16.93 -4.78 -11.77
CA ARG A 46 -16.61 -6.06 -12.43
C ARG A 46 -15.42 -6.78 -11.79
N TYR A 47 -14.47 -6.03 -11.22
CA TYR A 47 -13.30 -6.57 -10.54
C TYR A 47 -13.62 -6.92 -9.08
N GLU A 48 -14.58 -6.23 -8.47
CA GLU A 48 -15.04 -6.55 -7.11
C GLU A 48 -15.67 -7.93 -7.04
N GLU A 49 -16.54 -8.29 -8.00
CA GLU A 49 -17.12 -9.63 -8.07
C GLU A 49 -16.06 -10.72 -8.36
N ALA A 50 -15.07 -10.41 -9.19
CA ALA A 50 -14.06 -11.38 -9.62
C ALA A 50 -13.00 -11.65 -8.55
N LEU A 51 -12.67 -10.64 -7.74
CA LEU A 51 -11.58 -10.69 -6.76
C LEU A 51 -12.08 -10.66 -5.31
N ASN A 52 -13.38 -10.47 -5.09
CA ASN A 52 -14.02 -10.32 -3.78
C ASN A 52 -13.33 -9.27 -2.90
N VAL A 53 -12.97 -8.14 -3.52
CA VAL A 53 -12.32 -7.00 -2.85
C VAL A 53 -12.97 -5.70 -3.30
N ILE A 54 -13.06 -4.73 -2.40
CA ILE A 54 -13.59 -3.41 -2.71
C ILE A 54 -12.65 -2.71 -3.70
N THR A 55 -13.22 -2.21 -4.80
CA THR A 55 -12.49 -1.47 -5.83
C THR A 55 -13.15 -0.12 -6.09
N CYS A 56 -12.36 0.87 -6.49
CA CYS A 56 -12.84 2.19 -6.91
C CYS A 56 -11.98 2.74 -8.01
N CYS A 57 -12.53 3.77 -8.67
CA CYS A 57 -11.84 4.53 -9.66
C CYS A 57 -10.98 5.62 -9.02
N ASN A 58 -9.67 5.59 -9.28
CA ASN A 58 -8.75 6.57 -8.74
C ASN A 58 -7.74 6.99 -9.81
N ASN A 59 -7.78 8.27 -10.19
CA ASN A 59 -6.98 8.84 -11.27
C ASN A 59 -7.14 8.11 -12.61
N GLY A 60 -8.37 7.69 -12.92
CA GLY A 60 -8.70 7.01 -14.18
C GLY A 60 -8.30 5.53 -14.23
N LEU A 61 -7.92 4.94 -13.10
CA LEU A 61 -7.57 3.52 -12.98
C LEU A 61 -8.32 2.85 -11.82
N CYS A 62 -8.74 1.60 -12.02
CA CYS A 62 -9.30 0.83 -10.91
C CYS A 62 -8.20 0.42 -9.94
N VAL A 63 -8.44 0.68 -8.66
CA VAL A 63 -7.55 0.33 -7.57
C VAL A 63 -8.28 -0.52 -6.55
N MET A 64 -7.57 -1.47 -5.97
CA MET A 64 -8.06 -2.24 -4.83
C MET A 64 -7.81 -1.46 -3.55
N PHE A 65 -8.75 -1.54 -2.61
CA PHE A 65 -8.76 -0.76 -1.36
C PHE A 65 -8.89 0.73 -1.61
N CYS A 66 -10.13 1.20 -1.57
CA CYS A 66 -10.42 2.63 -1.56
C CYS A 66 -9.87 3.21 -0.27
N PRO A 67 -8.95 4.18 -0.33
CA PRO A 67 -8.60 4.92 0.86
C PRO A 67 -9.84 5.73 1.24
N ASP A 68 -10.58 5.26 2.24
CA ASP A 68 -11.50 6.10 3.01
C ASP A 68 -10.63 7.19 3.66
N PHE A 69 -10.54 8.34 3.00
CA PHE A 69 -10.03 9.55 3.62
C PHE A 69 -11.17 10.12 4.48
N ASP A 70 -11.31 9.59 5.69
CA ASP A 70 -11.85 10.34 6.83
C ASP A 70 -10.70 11.13 7.51
#